data_AF-A0A448TU12-F1
#
_entry.id   AF-A0A448TU12-F1
#
_cell.length_a   1.000
_cell.length_b   1.000
_cell.length_c   1.000
_cell.angle_alpha   90.00
_cell.angle_beta   90.00
_cell.angle_gamma   90.00
#
_symmetry.space_group_name_H-M   'P 1'
#
loop_
_entity.id
_entity.type
_entity.pdbx_description
1 polymer ?
#
loop_
_entity_poly.entity_id
_entity_poly.type
_entity_poly.pdbx_seq_one_letter_code
_entity_poly.pdbx_strand_id
1 'polypeptide(L)'
;MNIVRKTQRKYKISLIIETVLFISIFFLVYIQNVEMARSFLVGAMSAFFPFLFFVALFFFVKNPQKMNIKRLYIGEALKLLLTVAFIILFFELFKINFIVFFVGYFISILLNNLLPFIVEKSYSHF
;
A
#
# COMPACT_ATOMS: atom_id res chain seq x y z
N MET A 1 -14.84 20.84 -8.56
CA MET A 1 -14.79 19.56 -7.81
C MET A 1 -14.15 19.80 -6.45
N ASN A 2 -14.77 19.42 -5.33
CA ASN A 2 -14.20 19.65 -3.99
C ASN A 2 -12.81 19.00 -3.82
N ILE A 3 -11.90 19.69 -3.13
CA ILE A 3 -10.50 19.24 -2.89
C ILE A 3 -10.46 17.80 -2.34
N VAL A 4 -11.36 17.48 -1.41
CA VAL A 4 -11.53 16.13 -0.85
C VAL A 4 -11.78 15.06 -1.92
N ARG A 5 -12.67 15.34 -2.89
CA ARG A 5 -12.99 14.40 -3.98
C ARG A 5 -11.81 14.23 -4.94
N LYS A 6 -11.01 15.28 -5.17
CA LYS A 6 -9.77 15.19 -5.97
C LYS A 6 -8.76 14.26 -5.28
N THR A 7 -8.56 14.40 -3.97
CA THR A 7 -7.66 13.54 -3.19
C THR A 7 -8.16 12.09 -3.11
N GLN A 8 -9.46 11.86 -2.90
CA GLN A 8 -10.04 10.50 -2.94
C GLN A 8 -9.81 9.80 -4.29
N ARG A 9 -10.03 10.53 -5.40
CA ARG A 9 -9.80 10.00 -6.75
C ARG A 9 -8.34 9.64 -6.97
N LYS A 10 -7.41 10.50 -6.52
CA LYS A 10 -5.96 10.28 -6.57
C LYS A 10 -5.55 8.98 -5.88
N TYR A 11 -6.00 8.76 -4.63
CA TYR A 11 -5.69 7.53 -3.90
C TYR A 11 -6.34 6.29 -4.52
N LYS A 12 -7.59 6.38 -5.02
CA LYS A 12 -8.22 5.27 -5.75
C LYS A 12 -7.42 4.85 -6.98
N ILE A 13 -7.00 5.81 -7.81
CA ILE A 13 -6.19 5.53 -9.01
C ILE A 13 -4.84 4.91 -8.61
N SER A 14 -4.20 5.45 -7.57
CA SER A 14 -2.93 4.92 -7.05
C SER A 14 -3.07 3.46 -6.63
N LEU A 15 -4.11 3.12 -5.86
CA LEU A 15 -4.38 1.74 -5.41
C LEU A 15 -4.68 0.79 -6.57
N ILE A 16 -5.38 1.26 -7.63
CA ILE A 16 -5.62 0.45 -8.82
C ILE A 16 -4.31 0.15 -9.55
N ILE A 17 -3.47 1.17 -9.77
CA ILE A 17 -2.16 0.99 -10.43
C ILE A 17 -1.29 0.03 -9.63
N GLU A 18 -1.22 0.20 -8.31
CA GLU A 18 -0.47 -0.68 -7.42
C GLU A 18 -0.96 -2.13 -7.48
N THR A 19 -2.28 -2.33 -7.44
CA THR A 19 -2.89 -3.67 -7.54
C THR A 19 -2.54 -4.34 -8.86
N VAL A 20 -2.62 -3.61 -9.98
CA VAL A 20 -2.25 -4.14 -11.30
C VAL A 20 -0.78 -4.53 -11.34
N LEU A 21 0.11 -3.69 -10.81
CA LEU A 21 1.55 -3.99 -10.76
C LEU A 21 1.84 -5.23 -9.92
N PHE A 22 1.21 -5.38 -8.74
CA PHE A 22 1.38 -6.58 -7.92
C PHE A 22 0.87 -7.84 -8.60
N ILE A 23 -0.29 -7.77 -9.26
CA ILE A 23 -0.82 -8.92 -10.01
C ILE A 23 0.16 -9.30 -11.12
N SER A 24 0.67 -8.33 -11.89
CA SER A 24 1.64 -8.57 -12.95
C SER A 24 2.92 -9.22 -12.42
N ILE A 25 3.52 -8.66 -11.36
CA ILE A 25 4.77 -9.22 -10.78
C ILE A 25 4.51 -10.60 -10.16
N PHE A 26 3.38 -10.77 -9.47
CA PHE A 26 2.99 -12.07 -8.90
C PHE A 26 2.94 -13.15 -9.97
N PHE A 27 2.27 -12.90 -11.11
CA PHE A 27 2.19 -13.87 -12.19
C PHE A 27 3.56 -14.16 -12.81
N LEU A 28 4.42 -13.15 -12.99
CA LEU A 28 5.78 -13.34 -13.50
C LEU A 28 6.60 -14.26 -12.58
N VAL A 29 6.53 -14.04 -11.26
CA VAL A 29 7.23 -14.88 -10.28
C VAL A 29 6.56 -16.27 -10.16
N TYR A 30 5.24 -16.35 -10.27
CA TYR A 30 4.47 -17.59 -10.16
C TYR A 30 4.83 -18.61 -11.24
N ILE A 31 5.02 -18.13 -12.48
CA ILE A 31 5.46 -18.99 -13.60
C ILE A 31 6.83 -19.63 -13.31
N GLN A 32 7.69 -18.96 -12.56
CA GLN A 32 9.03 -19.45 -12.21
C GLN A 32 9.01 -20.35 -10.97
N ASN A 33 8.35 -19.92 -9.89
CA ASN A 33 8.28 -20.66 -8.64
C ASN A 33 7.12 -20.19 -7.75
N VAL A 34 6.21 -21.11 -7.43
CA VAL A 34 5.01 -20.85 -6.64
C VAL A 34 5.32 -20.43 -5.20
N GLU A 35 6.37 -20.96 -4.57
CA GLU A 35 6.76 -20.58 -3.21
C GLU A 35 7.35 -19.18 -3.15
N MET A 36 8.14 -18.80 -4.16
CA MET A 36 8.63 -17.43 -4.31
C MET A 36 7.47 -16.45 -4.56
N ALA A 37 6.52 -16.81 -5.43
CA ALA A 37 5.36 -15.96 -5.70
C ALA A 37 4.48 -15.74 -4.46
N ARG A 38 4.31 -16.79 -3.65
CA ARG A 38 3.63 -16.68 -2.35
C ARG A 38 4.37 -15.75 -1.40
N SER A 39 5.69 -15.92 -1.29
CA SER A 39 6.55 -15.07 -0.44
C SER A 39 6.48 -13.61 -0.86
N PHE A 40 6.50 -13.35 -2.17
CA PHE A 40 6.31 -12.01 -2.73
C PHE A 40 4.95 -11.43 -2.36
N LEU A 41 3.87 -12.21 -2.54
CA LEU A 41 2.50 -11.78 -2.27
C LEU A 41 2.30 -11.40 -0.80
N VAL A 42 2.74 -12.25 0.14
CA VAL A 42 2.61 -11.95 1.57
C VAL A 42 3.50 -10.77 1.98
N GLY A 43 4.68 -10.62 1.37
CA GLY A 43 5.53 -9.45 1.52
C GLY A 43 4.84 -8.16 1.10
N ALA A 44 4.28 -8.13 -0.12
CA ALA A 44 3.52 -6.99 -0.63
C ALA A 44 2.29 -6.68 0.24
N MET A 45 1.52 -7.70 0.64
CA MET A 45 0.35 -7.54 1.49
C MET A 45 0.67 -6.92 2.86
N SER A 46 1.84 -7.21 3.43
CA SER A 46 2.24 -6.70 4.75
C SER A 46 2.39 -5.17 4.80
N ALA A 47 2.58 -4.51 3.66
CA ALA A 47 2.60 -3.05 3.55
C ALA A 47 1.34 -2.50 2.86
N PHE A 48 0.81 -3.22 1.87
CA PHE A 48 -0.38 -2.79 1.12
C PHE A 48 -1.64 -2.73 1.98
N PHE A 49 -1.90 -3.73 2.83
CA PHE A 49 -3.10 -3.73 3.67
C PHE A 49 -3.08 -2.63 4.74
N PRO A 50 -1.97 -2.37 5.45
CA PRO A 50 -1.87 -1.22 6.32
C PRO A 50 -2.10 0.11 5.61
N PHE A 51 -1.59 0.27 4.38
CA PHE A 51 -1.84 1.47 3.60
C PHE A 51 -3.31 1.58 3.16
N LEU A 52 -3.94 0.49 2.72
CA LEU A 52 -5.36 0.46 2.39
C LEU A 52 -6.22 0.85 3.59
N PHE A 53 -5.90 0.34 4.78
CA PHE A 53 -6.55 0.71 6.04
C PHE A 53 -6.36 2.19 6.37
N PHE A 54 -5.14 2.72 6.21
CA PHE A 54 -4.85 4.15 6.38
C PHE A 54 -5.70 5.02 5.44
N VAL A 55 -5.74 4.69 4.15
CA VAL A 55 -6.54 5.42 3.15
C VAL A 55 -8.04 5.34 3.50
N ALA A 56 -8.53 4.15 3.88
CA ALA A 56 -9.92 3.96 4.29
C ALA A 56 -10.29 4.84 5.50
N LEU A 57 -9.47 4.83 6.55
CA LEU A 57 -9.68 5.65 7.74
C LEU A 57 -9.68 7.15 7.42
N PHE A 58 -8.70 7.64 6.66
CA PHE A 58 -8.55 9.08 6.42
C PHE A 58 -9.61 9.66 5.48
N PHE A 59 -10.01 8.91 4.46
CA PHE A 59 -10.89 9.44 3.43
C PHE A 59 -12.36 9.09 3.62
N PHE A 60 -12.68 8.04 4.37
CA PHE A 60 -14.05 7.57 4.55
C PHE A 60 -14.55 7.73 5.99
N VAL A 61 -13.68 7.85 7.00
CA VAL A 61 -14.10 8.05 8.41
C VAL A 61 -13.99 9.52 8.83
N LYS A 62 -15.09 10.26 8.58
CA LYS A 62 -15.49 11.58 9.15
C LYS A 62 -14.59 12.82 8.95
N ASN A 63 -15.21 13.86 8.36
CA ASN A 63 -14.82 15.29 8.33
C ASN A 63 -13.37 15.58 7.89
N PRO A 64 -13.09 15.50 6.58
CA PRO A 64 -11.77 15.83 5.99
C PRO A 64 -11.34 17.30 6.21
N GLN A 65 -12.26 18.18 6.63
CA GLN A 65 -11.97 19.60 6.89
C GLN A 65 -11.14 19.85 8.17
N LYS A 66 -10.90 18.84 9.02
CA LYS A 66 -10.06 18.93 10.25
C LYS A 66 -8.81 18.05 10.18
N MET A 67 -8.25 17.85 8.99
CA MET A 67 -7.01 17.10 8.80
C MET A 67 -5.82 17.92 9.32
N ASN A 68 -5.43 17.70 10.57
CA ASN A 68 -4.28 18.37 11.20
C ASN A 68 -3.04 17.45 11.16
N ILE A 69 -1.84 18.04 11.17
CA ILE A 69 -0.54 17.34 11.07
C ILE A 69 -0.46 16.18 12.08
N LYS A 70 -0.94 16.38 13.31
CA LYS A 70 -0.99 15.35 14.36
C LYS A 70 -1.75 14.09 13.94
N ARG A 71 -2.87 14.22 13.21
CA ARG A 71 -3.62 13.04 12.74
C ARG A 71 -2.81 12.26 11.73
N LEU A 72 -2.14 12.96 10.80
CA LEU A 72 -1.30 12.35 9.77
C LEU A 72 -0.17 11.51 10.40
N TYR A 73 0.52 12.05 11.41
CA TYR A 73 1.52 11.31 12.19
C TYR A 73 0.95 10.09 12.91
N ILE A 74 -0.23 10.21 13.54
CA ILE A 74 -0.89 9.07 14.19
C ILE A 74 -1.25 7.99 13.16
N GLY A 75 -1.73 8.38 11.99
CA GLY A 75 -2.04 7.46 10.92
C GLY A 75 -0.82 6.71 10.38
N GLU A 76 0.29 7.42 10.17
CA GLU A 76 1.57 6.82 9.78
C GLU A 76 2.09 5.84 10.85
N ALA A 77 2.01 6.22 12.14
CA ALA A 77 2.39 5.34 13.24
C ALA A 77 1.52 4.07 13.29
N LEU A 78 0.20 4.20 13.12
CA LEU A 78 -0.71 3.05 13.06
C LEU A 78 -0.43 2.16 11.84
N LYS A 79 -0.12 2.75 10.69
CA LYS A 79 0.28 2.01 9.48
C LYS A 79 1.52 1.17 9.77
N LEU A 80 2.56 1.76 10.38
CA LEU A 80 3.79 1.05 10.74
C LEU A 80 3.54 -0.07 11.75
N LEU A 81 2.77 0.18 12.81
CA LEU A 81 2.42 -0.85 13.80
C LEU A 81 1.68 -2.03 13.16
N LEU A 82 0.72 -1.74 12.28
CA LEU A 82 -0.05 -2.77 11.59
C LEU A 82 0.83 -3.54 10.60
N THR A 83 1.76 -2.87 9.92
CA THR A 83 2.79 -3.51 9.09
C THR A 83 3.65 -4.48 9.88
N VAL A 84 4.18 -4.08 11.03
CA VAL A 84 4.98 -4.96 11.90
C VAL A 84 4.17 -6.17 12.35
N ALA A 85 2.90 -5.95 12.74
CA ALA A 85 2.00 -7.04 13.11
C ALA A 85 1.78 -8.03 11.96
N PHE A 86 1.57 -7.56 10.72
CA PHE A 86 1.44 -8.42 9.56
C PHE A 86 2.73 -9.18 9.23
N ILE A 87 3.90 -8.55 9.36
CA ILE A 87 5.18 -9.22 9.14
C ILE A 87 5.33 -10.39 10.13
N ILE A 88 5.14 -10.14 11.42
CA ILE A 88 5.21 -11.20 12.46
C ILE A 88 4.23 -12.32 12.13
N LEU A 89 2.95 -11.96 11.89
CA LEU A 89 1.90 -12.92 11.58
C LEU A 89 2.23 -13.79 10.35
N PHE A 90 2.75 -13.20 9.27
CA PHE A 90 3.05 -13.96 8.06
C PHE A 90 4.26 -14.87 8.22
N PHE A 91 5.30 -14.44 8.94
CA PHE A 91 6.45 -15.29 9.26
C PHE A 91 6.08 -16.49 10.13
N GLU A 92 5.06 -16.38 10.98
CA GLU A 92 4.54 -17.50 11.75
C GLU A 92 3.66 -18.44 10.91
N LEU A 93 2.83 -17.89 10.02
CA LEU A 93 1.83 -18.68 9.28
C LEU A 93 2.35 -19.35 8.00
N PHE A 94 3.40 -18.83 7.38
CA PHE A 94 3.86 -19.28 6.07
C PHE A 94 5.34 -19.64 6.06
N LYS A 95 5.72 -20.60 5.18
CA LYS A 95 7.12 -20.79 4.80
C LYS A 95 7.52 -19.67 3.85
N ILE A 96 8.37 -18.77 4.32
CA ILE A 96 8.71 -17.53 3.62
C ILE A 96 10.16 -17.58 3.12
N ASN A 97 10.36 -17.30 1.84
CA ASN A 97 11.65 -16.87 1.35
C ASN A 97 11.86 -15.40 1.77
N PHE A 98 12.77 -15.20 2.73
CA PHE A 98 13.05 -13.90 3.34
C PHE A 98 13.34 -12.80 2.30
N ILE A 99 14.19 -13.08 1.31
CA ILE A 99 14.60 -12.09 0.32
C ILE A 99 13.40 -11.67 -0.54
N VAL A 100 12.67 -12.65 -1.07
CA VAL A 100 11.52 -12.38 -1.96
C VAL A 100 10.38 -11.68 -1.21
N PHE A 101 10.19 -12.02 0.06
CA PHE A 101 9.26 -11.30 0.94
C PHE A 101 9.61 -9.82 1.05
N PHE A 102 10.85 -9.51 1.42
CA PHE A 102 11.27 -8.13 1.59
C PHE A 102 11.26 -7.34 0.28
N VAL A 103 11.50 -7.99 -0.87
CA VAL A 103 11.30 -7.36 -2.19
C VAL A 103 9.84 -6.93 -2.39
N GLY A 104 8.87 -7.82 -2.15
CA GLY A 104 7.44 -7.46 -2.24
C GLY A 104 7.06 -6.32 -1.28
N TYR A 105 7.55 -6.40 -0.05
CA TYR A 105 7.35 -5.38 0.99
C TYR A 105 7.90 -4.00 0.57
N PHE A 106 9.16 -3.92 0.13
CA PHE A 106 9.79 -2.66 -0.25
C PHE A 106 9.14 -2.05 -1.49
N ILE A 107 8.78 -2.87 -2.48
CA ILE A 107 8.03 -2.40 -3.65
C ILE A 107 6.70 -1.79 -3.20
N SER A 108 5.97 -2.43 -2.28
CA SER A 108 4.71 -1.86 -1.79
C SER A 108 4.91 -0.55 -1.03
N ILE A 109 5.89 -0.46 -0.13
CA ILE A 109 6.18 0.82 0.54
C ILE A 109 6.53 1.92 -0.46
N LEU A 110 7.31 1.59 -1.48
CA LEU A 110 7.69 2.54 -2.52
C LEU A 110 6.45 3.02 -3.30
N LEU A 111 5.58 2.11 -3.74
CA LEU A 111 4.38 2.44 -4.51
C LEU A 111 3.35 3.21 -3.67
N ASN A 112 3.10 2.80 -2.43
CA ASN A 112 2.20 3.47 -1.48
C ASN A 112 2.56 4.96 -1.28
N ASN A 113 3.86 5.30 -1.31
CA ASN A 113 4.33 6.67 -1.12
C ASN A 113 4.47 7.45 -2.44
N LEU A 114 4.96 6.81 -3.51
CA LEU A 114 5.23 7.48 -4.79
C LEU A 114 4.00 7.65 -5.68
N LEU A 115 3.12 6.64 -5.76
CA LEU A 115 1.98 6.68 -6.70
C LEU A 115 1.04 7.85 -6.43
N PRO A 116 0.67 8.16 -5.17
CA PRO A 116 -0.10 9.37 -4.92
C PRO A 116 0.62 10.60 -5.48
N PHE A 117 1.92 10.80 -5.20
CA PHE A 117 2.66 11.97 -5.69
C PHE A 117 2.67 12.08 -7.22
N ILE A 118 2.87 10.97 -7.92
CA ILE A 118 2.90 10.93 -9.39
C ILE A 118 1.51 11.26 -9.98
N VAL A 119 0.45 10.68 -9.42
CA VAL A 119 -0.93 10.92 -9.88
C VAL A 119 -1.32 12.39 -9.69
N GLU A 120 -0.84 13.06 -8.65
CA GLU A 120 -1.09 14.49 -8.43
C GLU A 120 -0.50 15.37 -9.52
N LYS A 121 0.75 15.13 -9.92
CA LYS A 121 1.43 15.89 -10.98
C LYS A 121 0.73 15.73 -12.34
N SER A 122 0.14 14.56 -12.61
CA SER A 122 -0.64 14.34 -13.84
C SER A 122 -1.92 15.19 -13.91
N TYR A 123 -2.51 15.57 -12.76
CA TYR A 123 -3.70 16.41 -12.66
C TYR A 123 -3.41 17.92 -12.45
N SER A 124 -2.14 18.36 -12.52
CA SER A 124 -1.77 19.79 -12.45
C SER A 124 -1.43 20.39 -13.81
N HIS A 125 -1.43 19.59 -14.87
CA HIS A 125 -1.14 20.01 -16.25
C HIS A 125 -2.38 20.06 -17.16
N PHE A 126 -3.59 19.91 -16.58
CA PHE A 126 -4.89 20.11 -17.20
C PHE A 126 -5.72 21.07 -16.35
#